data_AF-A0A650FQS0-F1
#
_entry.id   AF-A0A650FQS0-F1
#
_cell.length_a   1.000
_cell.length_b   1.000
_cell.length_c   1.000
_cell.angle_alpha   90.00
_cell.angle_beta   90.00
_cell.angle_gamma   90.00
#
_symmetry.space_group_name_H-M   'P 1'
#
loop_
_entity.id
_entity.type
_entity.pdbx_description
1 polymer ?
#
loop_
_entity_poly.entity_id
_entity_poly.type
_entity_poly.pdbx_seq_one_letter_code
_entity_poly.pdbx_strand_id
1 'polypeptide(L)'
;MPTIDVSASTGISNTKYNGSNTGGANAARYSDSDAGQNKVGISFNLPLYSGGATNSQVKQAQYGLRRRPASSWKSSHRSVCRRASFVHNVN
;
A
#
# COMPACT_ATOMS: atom_id res chain seq x y z
N MET A 1 8.49 -12.59 2.36
CA MET A 1 9.52 -11.98 1.50
C MET A 1 10.08 -10.80 2.26
N PRO A 2 11.41 -10.66 2.41
CA PRO A 2 11.99 -9.48 3.04
C PRO A 2 11.70 -8.22 2.22
N THR A 3 11.51 -7.10 2.90
CA THR A 3 11.44 -5.77 2.32
C THR A 3 12.50 -4.87 2.96
N ILE A 4 13.02 -3.93 2.18
CA ILE A 4 13.93 -2.88 2.64
C ILE A 4 13.29 -1.56 2.23
N ASP A 5 13.01 -0.72 3.20
CA ASP A 5 12.44 0.60 3.02
C ASP A 5 13.44 1.67 3.44
N VAL A 6 13.67 2.66 2.59
CA VAL A 6 14.51 3.81 2.91
C VAL A 6 13.59 5.00 3.17
N SER A 7 13.70 5.58 4.36
CA SER A 7 12.94 6.74 4.77
C SER A 7 13.88 7.94 4.94
N ALA A 8 13.51 9.05 4.33
CA ALA A 8 14.16 10.33 4.56
C ALA A 8 13.06 11.35 4.87
N SER A 9 13.25 12.13 5.93
CA SER A 9 12.33 13.19 6.28
C SER A 9 13.10 14.44 6.68
N THR A 10 12.57 15.57 6.27
CA THR A 10 13.00 16.89 6.72
C THR A 10 11.76 17.59 7.25
N GLY A 11 11.86 18.16 8.44
CA GLY A 11 10.75 18.84 9.08
C GLY A 11 11.25 19.85 10.09
N ILE A 12 10.53 20.94 10.21
CA ILE A 12 10.77 21.95 11.24
C ILE A 12 9.64 21.80 12.26
N SER A 13 10.01 21.57 13.53
CA SER A 13 9.05 21.46 14.63
C SER A 13 9.25 22.67 15.56
N ASN A 14 8.24 23.53 15.61
CA ASN A 14 8.21 24.68 16.51
C ASN A 14 7.30 24.33 17.68
N THR A 15 7.87 24.06 18.85
CA THR A 15 7.10 23.80 20.07
C THR A 15 7.07 25.07 20.92
N LYS A 16 5.89 25.69 21.04
CA LYS A 16 5.67 26.87 21.87
C LYS A 16 4.82 26.52 23.08
N TYR A 17 5.27 26.90 24.27
CA TYR A 17 4.58 26.61 25.53
C TYR A 17 3.92 27.87 26.09
N ASN A 18 2.59 27.89 26.17
CA ASN A 18 1.82 28.96 26.78
C ASN A 18 1.03 28.46 27.99
N GLY A 19 0.97 29.26 29.07
CA GLY A 19 0.22 28.94 30.27
C GLY A 19 0.75 29.62 31.52
N SER A 20 -0.05 29.67 32.59
CA SER A 20 0.31 30.32 33.86
C SER A 20 1.47 29.63 34.61
N ASN A 21 1.76 28.37 34.27
CA ASN A 21 2.79 27.54 34.92
C ASN A 21 4.11 27.44 34.12
N THR A 22 4.22 28.11 32.96
CA THR A 22 5.42 28.03 32.10
C THR A 22 6.47 29.10 32.43
N GLY A 23 6.20 29.98 33.40
CA GLY A 23 7.11 31.05 33.85
C GLY A 23 7.85 30.74 35.16
N GLY A 24 8.86 31.55 35.49
CA GLY A 24 9.61 31.47 36.75
C GLY A 24 10.67 30.36 36.78
N ALA A 25 10.77 29.63 37.90
CA ALA A 25 11.79 28.59 38.11
C ALA A 25 11.72 27.40 37.12
N ASN A 26 10.61 27.24 36.39
CA ASN A 26 10.41 26.21 35.37
C ASN A 26 10.62 26.71 33.93
N ALA A 27 10.96 27.99 33.73
CA ALA A 27 11.08 28.60 32.41
C ALA A 27 12.10 27.90 31.49
N ALA A 28 13.16 27.31 32.06
CA ALA A 28 14.16 26.56 31.31
C ALA A 28 13.63 25.23 30.72
N ARG A 29 12.51 24.70 31.23
CA ARG A 29 11.86 23.47 30.71
C ARG A 29 10.76 23.74 29.69
N TYR A 30 10.25 24.97 29.69
CA TYR A 30 9.14 25.42 28.83
C TYR A 30 9.58 26.56 27.91
N SER A 31 10.84 26.54 27.48
CA SER A 31 11.35 27.45 26.46
C SER A 31 10.84 27.04 25.08
N ASP A 32 10.42 28.02 24.29
CA ASP A 32 10.09 27.82 22.87
C ASP A 32 11.28 27.16 22.16
N SER A 33 11.02 26.07 21.44
CA SER A 33 12.05 25.30 20.75
C SER A 33 11.69 25.16 19.28
N ASP A 34 12.54 25.75 18.43
CA ASP A 34 12.48 25.63 16.99
C ASP A 34 13.52 24.59 16.54
N ALA A 35 13.09 23.35 16.42
CA ALA A 35 13.96 22.22 16.08
C ALA A 35 13.77 21.81 14.61
N GLY A 36 14.77 22.10 13.78
CA GLY A 36 14.89 21.51 12.44
C GLY A 36 15.45 20.09 12.53
N GLN A 37 14.70 19.09 12.07
CA GLN A 37 15.11 17.70 12.06
C GLN A 37 15.16 17.14 10.64
N ASN A 38 16.37 16.79 10.21
CA ASN A 38 16.62 16.00 9.01
C ASN A 38 16.96 14.58 9.47
N LYS A 39 16.15 13.60 9.09
CA LYS A 39 16.34 12.19 9.44
C LYS A 39 16.46 11.38 8.14
N VAL A 40 17.43 10.47 8.11
CA VAL A 40 17.54 9.45 7.07
C VAL A 40 17.69 8.11 7.80
N GLY A 41 16.91 7.11 7.41
CA GLY A 41 16.88 5.80 8.06
C GLY A 41 16.52 4.69 7.08
N ILE A 42 17.09 3.50 7.31
CA ILE A 42 16.82 2.28 6.55
C ILE A 42 16.07 1.32 7.47
N SER A 43 14.97 0.75 6.98
CA SER A 43 14.14 -0.24 7.68
C SER A 43 14.17 -1.57 6.93
N PHE A 44 14.59 -2.64 7.60
CA PHE A 44 14.57 -4.00 7.04
C PHE A 44 13.46 -4.79 7.73
N ASN A 45 12.52 -5.33 6.94
CA ASN A 45 11.39 -6.07 7.46
C ASN A 45 11.29 -7.44 6.79
N LEU A 46 11.51 -8.52 7.55
CA LEU A 46 11.42 -9.89 7.06
C LEU A 46 10.28 -10.63 7.77
N PRO A 47 9.14 -10.89 7.08
CA PRO A 47 8.11 -11.76 7.63
C PRO A 47 8.65 -13.21 7.71
N LEU A 48 8.82 -13.71 8.93
CA LEU A 48 9.25 -15.09 9.19
C LEU A 48 8.09 -16.09 8.99
N TYR A 49 6.86 -15.67 9.31
CA TYR A 49 5.65 -16.44 9.07
C TYR A 49 4.44 -15.49 8.94
N SER A 50 3.74 -15.54 7.81
CA SER A 50 2.58 -14.66 7.52
C SER A 50 1.25 -15.41 7.51
N GLY A 51 1.12 -16.51 8.26
CA GLY A 51 -0.14 -17.26 8.39
C GLY A 51 -0.69 -17.83 7.07
N GLY A 52 0.15 -18.04 6.05
CA GLY A 52 -0.29 -18.52 4.74
C GLY A 52 -0.93 -17.47 3.82
N ALA A 53 -0.96 -16.19 4.22
CA ALA A 53 -1.54 -15.11 3.40
C ALA A 53 -0.83 -14.95 2.04
N THR A 54 0.50 -14.96 2.03
CA THR A 54 1.31 -14.93 0.80
C THR A 54 1.08 -16.16 -0.08
N ASN A 55 0.93 -17.35 0.49
CA ASN A 55 0.63 -18.56 -0.28
C ASN A 55 -0.78 -18.50 -0.91
N SER A 56 -1.76 -17.98 -0.17
CA SER A 56 -3.14 -17.84 -0.65
C SER A 56 -3.27 -16.79 -1.76
N GLN A 57 -2.61 -15.63 -1.61
CA GLN A 57 -2.57 -14.59 -2.64
C GLN A 57 -1.86 -15.06 -3.91
N VAL A 58 -0.73 -15.77 -3.78
CA VAL A 58 -0.02 -16.36 -4.93
C VAL A 58 -0.89 -17.40 -5.64
N LYS A 59 -1.54 -18.30 -4.90
CA LYS A 59 -2.47 -19.28 -5.49
C LYS A 59 -3.62 -18.58 -6.21
N GLN A 60 -4.31 -17.64 -5.57
CA GLN A 60 -5.39 -16.88 -6.20
C GLN A 60 -4.94 -16.13 -7.45
N ALA A 61 -3.74 -15.53 -7.44
CA ALA A 61 -3.15 -14.89 -8.61
C ALA A 61 -2.83 -15.91 -9.73
N GLN A 62 -2.38 -17.13 -9.41
CA GLN A 62 -2.19 -18.22 -10.38
C GLN A 62 -3.52 -18.73 -10.94
N TYR A 63 -4.54 -18.93 -10.10
CA TYR A 63 -5.90 -19.25 -10.56
C TYR A 63 -6.47 -18.10 -11.41
N GLY A 64 -6.20 -16.85 -11.05
CA GLY A 64 -6.59 -15.65 -11.77
C GLY A 64 -5.89 -15.51 -13.11
N LEU A 65 -4.58 -15.73 -13.19
CA LEU A 65 -3.78 -15.78 -14.41
C LEU A 65 -4.14 -16.98 -15.29
N ARG A 66 -4.55 -18.11 -14.71
CA ARG A 66 -5.05 -19.27 -15.48
C ARG A 66 -6.49 -19.07 -15.96
N ARG A 67 -7.29 -18.23 -15.28
CA ARG A 67 -8.67 -17.91 -15.66
C ARG A 67 -8.80 -16.66 -16.55
N ARG A 68 -8.01 -15.60 -16.40
CA ARG A 68 -8.23 -14.30 -17.10
C ARG A 68 -7.82 -14.24 -18.57
N PRO A 69 -6.72 -14.85 -19.06
CA PRO A 69 -6.40 -14.85 -20.49
C PRO A 69 -7.35 -15.74 -21.29
N ALA A 70 -7.76 -16.89 -20.73
CA ALA A 70 -8.55 -17.88 -21.45
C ALA A 70 -10.08 -17.64 -21.41
N SER A 71 -10.64 -17.10 -20.31
CA SER A 71 -12.10 -16.98 -20.19
C SER A 71 -12.70 -15.77 -20.93
N SER A 72 -12.01 -14.62 -20.96
CA SER A 72 -12.44 -13.45 -21.73
C SER A 72 -12.47 -13.74 -23.23
N TRP A 73 -11.42 -14.40 -23.74
CA TRP A 73 -11.34 -14.77 -25.15
C TRP A 73 -12.30 -15.91 -25.53
N LYS A 74 -12.44 -16.97 -24.71
CA LYS A 74 -13.41 -18.05 -24.97
C LYS A 74 -14.87 -17.56 -24.91
N SER A 75 -15.17 -16.59 -24.04
CA SER A 75 -16.50 -15.97 -23.97
C SER A 75 -16.80 -15.12 -25.21
N SER A 76 -15.85 -14.29 -25.65
CA SER A 76 -15.97 -13.55 -26.91
C SER A 76 -16.09 -14.49 -28.11
N HIS A 77 -15.29 -15.57 -28.14
CA HIS A 77 -15.33 -16.58 -29.21
C HIS A 77 -16.69 -17.29 -29.28
N ARG A 78 -17.20 -17.83 -28.17
CA ARG A 78 -18.55 -18.43 -28.12
C ARG A 78 -19.64 -17.40 -28.44
N SER A 79 -19.46 -16.15 -28.06
CA SER A 79 -20.42 -15.08 -28.36
C SER A 79 -20.48 -14.72 -29.85
N VAL A 80 -19.39 -14.87 -30.59
CA VAL A 80 -19.38 -14.72 -32.05
C VAL A 80 -20.03 -15.94 -32.71
N CYS A 81 -19.66 -17.16 -32.31
CA CYS A 81 -20.29 -18.38 -32.84
C CYS A 81 -21.81 -18.40 -32.62
N ARG A 82 -22.28 -18.02 -31.42
CA ARG A 82 -23.71 -17.95 -31.10
C ARG A 82 -24.44 -16.90 -31.95
N ARG A 83 -23.81 -15.76 -32.22
CA ARG A 83 -24.38 -14.73 -33.11
C ARG A 83 -24.45 -15.21 -34.56
N ALA A 84 -23.45 -15.95 -35.04
CA ALA A 84 -23.46 -16.53 -36.39
C ALA A 84 -24.55 -17.60 -36.58
N SER A 85 -24.77 -18.48 -35.59
CA SER A 85 -25.86 -19.46 -35.63
C SER A 85 -27.25 -18.83 -35.57
N PHE A 86 -27.42 -17.73 -34.84
CA PHE A 86 -28.68 -16.99 -34.83
C PHE A 86 -29.00 -16.49 -36.25
N VAL A 87 -28.08 -15.79 -36.90
CA VAL A 87 -28.29 -15.23 -38.26
C VAL A 87 -28.59 -16.30 -39.31
N HIS A 88 -28.00 -17.50 -39.19
CA HIS A 88 -28.28 -18.62 -40.09
C HIS A 88 -29.64 -19.31 -39.88
N ASN A 89 -30.32 -19.10 -38.74
CA ASN A 89 -31.61 -19.72 -38.42
C ASN A 89 -32.81 -18.77 -38.60
N VAL A 90 -32.59 -17.50 -38.97
CA VAL A 90 -33.66 -16.51 -39.22
C VAL A 90 -33.84 -16.18 -40.71
N ASN A 91 -33.31 -17.02 -41.60
CA ASN A 91 -33.55 -17.03 -43.05
C ASN A 91 -34.02 -18.42 -43.45
#